data_AF-A0A9E0PKS9-F1
#
_entry.id   AF-A0A9E0PKS9-F1
#
_cell.length_a   1.000
_cell.length_b   1.000
_cell.length_c   1.000
_cell.angle_alpha   90.00
_cell.angle_beta   90.00
_cell.angle_gamma   90.00
#
_symmetry.space_group_name_H-M   'P 1'
#
loop_
_entity.id
_entity.type
_entity.pdbx_description
1 polymer ?
#
loop_
_entity_poly.entity_id
_entity_poly.type
_entity_poly.pdbx_seq_one_letter_code
_entity_poly.pdbx_strand_id
1 'polypeptide(L)'
;MAEEKMGKLAAPTFPISQPRISTPPISSPKAPRNLITVPLVRQSTDFTCGVAALQSVFAYFGDDYREDQLAKELKAVPKTGTHYQEMVRLAKAKAYSVKVLKDMTIDDLKKGIADGKPVICLIQAWADKAVDYSKDWLDGHYVVAIGYDTNNIFFMDPSTLSNYTFIPTKEFLNRWHDTDGKEKLVHFGLIIEKSKPKYNPAAFIKMD
;
A
#
# COMPACT_ATOMS: atom_id res chain seq x y z
N MET A 1 -46.60 -2.74 37.67
CA MET A 1 -45.53 -1.83 37.20
C MET A 1 -44.24 -2.62 37.20
N ALA A 2 -43.81 -3.09 36.03
CA ALA A 2 -42.53 -3.76 35.85
C ALA A 2 -41.61 -2.75 35.16
N GLU A 3 -40.67 -2.17 35.91
CA GLU A 3 -39.68 -1.28 35.34
C GLU A 3 -38.58 -2.09 34.64
N GLU A 4 -38.49 -1.82 33.35
CA GLU A 4 -37.52 -2.33 32.39
C GLU A 4 -36.12 -1.77 32.73
N LYS A 5 -35.21 -2.63 33.20
CA LYS A 5 -33.79 -2.25 33.33
C LYS A 5 -33.14 -2.26 31.95
N MET A 6 -33.23 -1.11 31.28
CA MET A 6 -32.46 -0.83 30.07
C MET A 6 -30.97 -0.72 30.45
N GLY A 7 -30.22 -1.80 30.22
CA GLY A 7 -28.77 -1.82 30.40
C GLY A 7 -28.10 -0.83 29.46
N LYS A 8 -27.37 0.15 30.02
CA LYS A 8 -26.50 1.04 29.24
C LYS A 8 -25.41 0.20 28.57
N LEU A 9 -25.53 -0.07 27.27
CA LEU A 9 -24.37 -0.50 26.49
C LEU A 9 -23.36 0.64 26.47
N ALA A 10 -22.17 0.39 27.03
CA ALA A 10 -21.04 1.30 26.90
C ALA A 10 -20.68 1.45 25.40
N ALA A 11 -20.39 2.67 24.95
CA ALA A 11 -19.90 2.89 23.60
C ALA A 11 -18.61 2.07 23.37
N PRO A 12 -18.45 1.42 22.22
CA PRO A 12 -17.21 0.70 21.91
C PRO A 12 -16.04 1.70 21.93
N THR A 13 -15.10 1.48 22.85
CA THR A 13 -13.84 2.22 22.87
C THR A 13 -12.94 1.63 21.78
N PHE A 14 -12.96 2.23 20.60
CA PHE A 14 -11.95 1.93 19.59
C PHE A 14 -10.64 2.59 20.04
N PRO A 15 -9.57 1.82 20.29
CA PRO A 15 -8.26 2.44 20.52
C PRO A 15 -7.92 3.23 19.25
N ILE A 16 -7.71 4.55 19.39
CA ILE A 16 -7.07 5.33 18.34
C ILE A 16 -5.72 4.66 18.12
N SER A 17 -5.46 4.15 16.91
CA SER A 17 -4.10 3.80 16.50
C SER A 17 -3.30 5.10 16.55
N GLN A 18 -2.64 5.34 17.68
CA GLN A 18 -1.85 6.55 17.86
C GLN A 18 -0.82 6.63 16.73
N PRO A 19 -0.52 7.83 16.20
CA PRO A 19 0.65 7.99 15.35
C PRO A 19 1.87 7.56 16.19
N ARG A 20 2.50 6.43 15.82
CA ARG A 20 3.71 5.96 16.51
C ARG A 20 4.82 6.99 16.27
N ILE A 21 5.25 7.65 17.35
CA ILE A 21 6.28 8.71 17.31
C ILE A 21 7.65 8.10 16.97
N SER A 22 8.39 8.71 16.03
CA SER A 22 9.79 9.12 16.28
C SER A 22 10.45 9.88 15.11
N THR A 23 10.52 11.21 15.21
CA THR A 23 11.65 12.14 14.92
C THR A 23 11.08 13.57 14.77
N PRO A 24 11.85 14.66 15.00
CA PRO A 24 11.38 16.02 14.75
C PRO A 24 10.83 16.12 13.32
N PRO A 25 9.89 17.02 13.01
CA PRO A 25 9.30 17.06 11.69
C PRO A 25 10.41 17.33 10.68
N ILE A 26 10.83 16.28 9.95
CA ILE A 26 11.36 16.45 8.62
C ILE A 26 10.31 17.32 7.96
N SER A 27 10.66 18.55 7.59
CA SER A 27 9.71 19.44 6.94
C SER A 27 9.07 18.65 5.81
N SER A 28 7.75 18.54 5.84
CA SER A 28 7.05 17.67 4.90
C SER A 28 7.46 18.08 3.48
N PRO A 29 7.99 17.16 2.67
CA PRO A 29 8.46 17.51 1.35
C PRO A 29 7.28 17.98 0.51
N LYS A 30 7.54 18.90 -0.41
CA LYS A 30 6.53 19.32 -1.39
C LYS A 30 6.25 18.15 -2.34
N ALA A 31 5.00 18.05 -2.80
CA ALA A 31 4.63 17.06 -3.81
C ALA A 31 5.53 17.19 -5.06
N PRO A 32 6.12 16.10 -5.57
CA PRO A 32 6.98 16.14 -6.74
C PRO A 32 6.16 16.27 -8.04
N ARG A 33 6.79 16.76 -9.12
CA ARG A 33 6.12 16.91 -10.43
C ARG A 33 5.71 15.57 -11.07
N ASN A 34 6.42 14.51 -10.71
CA ASN A 34 6.19 13.13 -11.17
C ASN A 34 5.31 12.33 -10.20
N LEU A 35 4.48 13.01 -9.38
CA LEU A 35 3.54 12.34 -8.51
C LEU A 35 2.37 11.75 -9.33
N ILE A 36 2.27 10.43 -9.32
CA ILE A 36 1.12 9.69 -9.81
C ILE A 36 0.03 9.77 -8.75
N THR A 37 -1.10 10.41 -9.08
CA THR A 37 -2.21 10.46 -8.13
C THR A 37 -3.04 9.20 -8.26
N VAL A 38 -2.96 8.30 -7.28
CA VAL A 38 -3.76 7.08 -7.18
C VAL A 38 -4.85 7.23 -6.11
N PRO A 39 -5.92 6.41 -6.11
CA PRO A 39 -6.89 6.41 -5.02
C PRO A 39 -6.23 6.10 -3.67
N LEU A 40 -6.49 6.93 -2.66
CA LEU A 40 -6.10 6.66 -1.27
C LEU A 40 -7.04 5.59 -0.70
N VAL A 41 -6.47 4.49 -0.22
CA VAL A 41 -7.20 3.37 0.37
C VAL A 41 -6.60 3.04 1.73
N ARG A 42 -7.44 2.58 2.66
CA ARG A 42 -7.03 2.08 3.98
C ARG A 42 -7.41 0.61 4.07
N GLN A 43 -6.44 -0.25 4.35
CA GLN A 43 -6.72 -1.67 4.59
C GLN A 43 -7.65 -1.84 5.81
N SER A 44 -8.64 -2.72 5.71
CA SER A 44 -9.61 -2.97 6.79
C SER A 44 -9.10 -3.90 7.88
N THR A 45 -8.07 -4.71 7.59
CA THR A 45 -7.45 -5.64 8.54
C THR A 45 -5.94 -5.40 8.60
N ASP A 46 -5.23 -5.98 9.57
CA ASP A 46 -3.76 -5.91 9.67
C ASP A 46 -3.03 -6.74 8.59
N PHE A 47 -3.71 -7.65 7.89
CA PHE A 47 -3.13 -8.55 6.87
C PHE A 47 -3.56 -8.24 5.42
N THR A 48 -4.37 -7.19 5.17
CA THR A 48 -4.87 -6.84 3.84
C THR A 48 -4.10 -5.70 3.14
N CYS A 49 -2.89 -5.36 3.59
CA CYS A 49 -2.04 -4.34 2.93
C CYS A 49 -1.85 -4.61 1.43
N GLY A 50 -1.58 -5.85 1.05
CA GLY A 50 -1.44 -6.25 -0.36
C GLY A 50 -2.73 -6.15 -1.17
N VAL A 51 -3.87 -6.46 -0.54
CA VAL A 51 -5.21 -6.33 -1.15
C VAL A 51 -5.50 -4.87 -1.46
N ALA A 52 -5.29 -3.99 -0.50
CA ALA A 52 -5.51 -2.56 -0.64
C ALA A 52 -4.52 -1.92 -1.63
N ALA A 53 -3.23 -2.31 -1.60
CA ALA A 53 -2.25 -1.86 -2.60
C ALA A 53 -2.71 -2.19 -4.04
N LEU A 54 -3.17 -3.42 -4.28
CA LEU A 54 -3.70 -3.82 -5.58
C LEU A 54 -5.02 -3.10 -5.92
N GLN A 55 -5.90 -2.91 -4.95
CA GLN A 55 -7.17 -2.19 -5.10
C GLN A 55 -6.94 -0.77 -5.62
N SER A 56 -5.99 -0.04 -5.00
CA SER A 56 -5.63 1.31 -5.43
C SER A 56 -5.12 1.33 -6.86
N VAL A 57 -4.25 0.38 -7.24
CA VAL A 57 -3.72 0.29 -8.60
C VAL A 57 -4.81 -0.06 -9.61
N PHE A 58 -5.73 -0.98 -9.30
CA PHE A 58 -6.86 -1.28 -10.19
C PHE A 58 -7.77 -0.07 -10.39
N ALA A 59 -8.10 0.63 -9.31
CA ALA A 59 -8.93 1.82 -9.35
C ALA A 59 -8.25 2.98 -10.11
N TYR A 60 -6.91 3.09 -10.07
CA TYR A 60 -6.15 4.01 -10.92
C TYR A 60 -6.40 3.80 -12.42
N PHE A 61 -6.57 2.55 -12.84
CA PHE A 61 -6.94 2.19 -14.22
C PHE A 61 -8.46 2.14 -14.47
N GLY A 62 -9.27 2.44 -13.46
CA GLY A 62 -10.73 2.55 -13.54
C GLY A 62 -11.50 1.26 -13.27
N ASP A 63 -10.85 0.22 -12.76
CA ASP A 63 -11.53 -0.99 -12.30
C ASP A 63 -11.73 -0.89 -10.77
N ASP A 64 -12.97 -0.67 -10.33
CA ASP A 64 -13.34 -0.59 -8.90
C ASP A 64 -13.73 -1.96 -8.35
N TYR A 65 -13.18 -2.30 -7.18
CA TYR A 65 -13.47 -3.54 -6.48
C TYR A 65 -13.54 -3.28 -4.97
N ARG A 66 -14.49 -3.92 -4.29
CA ARG A 66 -14.56 -3.90 -2.83
C ARG A 66 -13.43 -4.75 -2.23
N GLU A 67 -12.81 -4.26 -1.16
CA GLU A 67 -11.65 -4.90 -0.52
C GLU A 67 -11.96 -6.34 -0.05
N ASP A 68 -13.14 -6.60 0.51
CA ASP A 68 -13.55 -7.93 0.97
C ASP A 68 -13.69 -8.96 -0.18
N GLN A 69 -14.09 -8.52 -1.36
CA GLN A 69 -14.16 -9.36 -2.56
C GLN A 69 -12.75 -9.64 -3.09
N LEU A 70 -11.88 -8.62 -3.14
CA LEU A 70 -10.48 -8.81 -3.52
C LEU A 70 -9.74 -9.71 -2.53
N ALA A 71 -9.95 -9.54 -1.23
CA ALA A 71 -9.30 -10.37 -0.20
C ALA A 71 -9.64 -11.86 -0.38
N LYS A 72 -10.91 -12.17 -0.71
CA LYS A 72 -11.34 -13.54 -1.03
C LYS A 72 -10.65 -14.08 -2.29
N GLU A 73 -10.62 -13.29 -3.36
CA GLU A 73 -10.01 -13.70 -4.64
C GLU A 73 -8.48 -13.88 -4.53
N LEU A 74 -7.82 -13.03 -3.74
CA LEU A 74 -6.39 -13.08 -3.46
C LEU A 74 -6.02 -14.08 -2.37
N LYS A 75 -7.03 -14.73 -1.75
CA LYS A 75 -6.86 -15.69 -0.64
C LYS A 75 -6.06 -15.09 0.52
N ALA A 76 -6.28 -13.80 0.80
CA ALA A 76 -5.59 -13.10 1.87
C ALA A 76 -6.01 -13.67 3.24
N VAL A 77 -5.04 -14.00 4.08
CA VAL A 77 -5.28 -14.60 5.41
C VAL A 77 -4.37 -13.99 6.47
N PRO A 78 -4.80 -13.95 7.75
CA PRO A 78 -3.99 -13.35 8.83
C PRO A 78 -2.57 -13.88 8.94
N LYS A 79 -2.37 -15.17 8.65
CA LYS A 79 -1.08 -15.84 8.85
C LYS A 79 -0.01 -15.42 7.86
N THR A 80 -0.38 -15.14 6.61
CA THR A 80 0.57 -14.96 5.50
C THR A 80 0.29 -13.70 4.68
N GLY A 81 -0.73 -12.93 5.04
CA GLY A 81 -1.15 -11.76 4.27
C GLY A 81 -1.60 -12.16 2.87
N THR A 82 -1.04 -11.47 1.87
CA THR A 82 -1.33 -11.68 0.44
C THR A 82 -0.06 -12.08 -0.29
N HIS A 83 -0.06 -13.23 -0.97
CA HIS A 83 1.05 -13.67 -1.82
C HIS A 83 1.08 -12.87 -3.14
N TYR A 84 2.25 -12.36 -3.56
CA TYR A 84 2.32 -11.54 -4.79
C TYR A 84 1.94 -12.35 -6.04
N GLN A 85 2.13 -13.68 -6.03
CA GLN A 85 1.74 -14.55 -7.12
C GLN A 85 0.22 -14.58 -7.32
N GLU A 86 -0.57 -14.44 -6.25
CA GLU A 86 -2.03 -14.31 -6.34
C GLU A 86 -2.43 -12.95 -6.93
N MET A 87 -1.70 -11.87 -6.61
CA MET A 87 -1.88 -10.57 -7.27
C MET A 87 -1.57 -10.65 -8.77
N VAL A 88 -0.46 -11.30 -9.14
CA VAL A 88 -0.06 -11.52 -10.54
C VAL A 88 -1.12 -12.35 -11.27
N ARG A 89 -1.61 -13.43 -10.65
CA ARG A 89 -2.67 -14.29 -11.21
C ARG A 89 -3.93 -13.49 -11.49
N LEU A 90 -4.42 -12.74 -10.50
CA LEU A 90 -5.64 -11.96 -10.62
C LEU A 90 -5.49 -10.84 -11.66
N ALA A 91 -4.39 -10.09 -11.62
CA ALA A 91 -4.14 -9.00 -12.57
C ALA A 91 -4.13 -9.52 -14.02
N LYS A 92 -3.44 -10.64 -14.29
CA LYS A 92 -3.46 -11.29 -15.61
C LYS A 92 -4.86 -11.75 -16.01
N ALA A 93 -5.62 -12.35 -15.09
CA ALA A 93 -7.00 -12.76 -15.35
C ALA A 93 -7.93 -11.58 -15.67
N LYS A 94 -7.60 -10.37 -15.20
CA LYS A 94 -8.28 -9.11 -15.52
C LYS A 94 -7.69 -8.38 -16.73
N ALA A 95 -6.88 -9.06 -17.54
CA ALA A 95 -6.23 -8.55 -18.74
C ALA A 95 -5.29 -7.34 -18.50
N TYR A 96 -4.66 -7.28 -17.33
CA TYR A 96 -3.53 -6.38 -17.11
C TYR A 96 -2.22 -7.01 -17.56
N SER A 97 -1.32 -6.19 -18.08
CA SER A 97 0.09 -6.53 -18.21
C SER A 97 0.76 -6.47 -16.84
N VAL A 98 1.63 -7.44 -16.58
CA VAL A 98 2.28 -7.58 -15.26
C VAL A 98 3.77 -7.79 -15.44
N LYS A 99 4.58 -7.00 -14.73
CA LYS A 99 6.03 -7.16 -14.63
C LYS A 99 6.43 -7.31 -13.16
N VAL A 100 7.12 -8.40 -12.85
CA VAL A 100 7.68 -8.69 -11.52
C VAL A 100 9.19 -8.46 -11.60
N LEU A 101 9.74 -7.68 -10.68
CA LEU A 101 11.17 -7.43 -10.52
C LEU A 101 11.57 -7.81 -9.10
N LYS A 102 12.64 -8.60 -8.94
CA LYS A 102 13.11 -9.14 -7.66
C LYS A 102 14.52 -8.71 -7.28
N ASP A 103 14.98 -7.63 -7.91
CA ASP A 103 16.26 -6.94 -7.69
C ASP A 103 16.16 -5.55 -8.37
N MET A 104 15.01 -4.88 -8.20
CA MET A 104 14.73 -3.63 -8.90
C MET A 104 15.69 -2.54 -8.39
N THR A 105 16.38 -1.83 -9.29
CA THR A 105 17.21 -0.71 -8.85
C THR A 105 16.34 0.50 -8.49
N ILE A 106 16.88 1.42 -7.69
CA ILE A 106 16.20 2.69 -7.41
C ILE A 106 15.95 3.50 -8.69
N ASP A 107 16.84 3.38 -9.68
CA ASP A 107 16.71 4.06 -10.96
C ASP A 107 15.61 3.43 -11.82
N ASP A 108 15.46 2.10 -11.80
CA ASP A 108 14.32 1.41 -12.41
C ASP A 108 13.01 1.87 -11.80
N LEU A 109 12.96 2.00 -10.46
CA LEU A 109 11.76 2.44 -9.74
C LEU A 109 11.36 3.86 -10.15
N LYS A 110 12.33 4.78 -10.12
CA LYS A 110 12.15 6.17 -10.54
C LYS A 110 11.73 6.26 -12.00
N LYS A 111 12.35 5.45 -12.88
CA LYS A 111 11.97 5.40 -14.29
C LYS A 111 10.52 4.92 -14.47
N GLY A 112 10.11 3.86 -13.77
CA GLY A 112 8.72 3.39 -13.82
C GLY A 112 7.72 4.48 -13.43
N ILE A 113 8.01 5.20 -12.34
CA ILE A 113 7.18 6.33 -11.87
C ILE A 113 7.14 7.46 -12.91
N ALA A 114 8.29 7.83 -13.49
CA ALA A 114 8.37 8.86 -14.53
C ALA A 114 7.58 8.48 -15.79
N ASP A 115 7.47 7.19 -16.09
CA ASP A 115 6.65 6.65 -17.17
C ASP A 115 5.15 6.53 -16.80
N GLY A 116 4.74 7.06 -15.64
CA GLY A 116 3.35 7.07 -15.17
C GLY A 116 2.86 5.73 -14.59
N LYS A 117 3.79 4.85 -14.21
CA LYS A 117 3.50 3.50 -13.70
C LYS A 117 3.66 3.44 -12.18
N PRO A 118 2.56 3.35 -11.39
CA PRO A 118 2.68 3.08 -9.97
C PRO A 118 3.28 1.68 -9.74
N VAL A 119 4.13 1.55 -8.73
CA VAL A 119 4.86 0.29 -8.46
C VAL A 119 4.49 -0.22 -7.08
N ILE A 120 3.93 -1.41 -6.98
CA ILE A 120 3.73 -2.08 -5.69
C ILE A 120 5.09 -2.57 -5.21
N CYS A 121 5.53 -2.07 -4.06
CA CYS A 121 6.75 -2.46 -3.38
C CYS A 121 6.41 -3.24 -2.11
N LEU A 122 7.33 -4.09 -1.67
CA LEU A 122 7.24 -4.82 -0.42
C LEU A 122 8.39 -4.37 0.48
N ILE A 123 8.07 -3.80 1.65
CA ILE A 123 9.03 -3.16 2.55
C ILE A 123 8.85 -3.65 3.98
N GLN A 124 9.84 -3.44 4.85
CA GLN A 124 9.68 -3.51 6.31
C GLN A 124 9.17 -2.18 6.84
N ALA A 125 8.03 -2.19 7.54
CA ALA A 125 7.41 -0.99 8.11
C ALA A 125 6.40 -1.33 9.21
N TRP A 126 6.01 -0.31 9.98
CA TRP A 126 4.94 -0.39 10.97
C TRP A 126 5.16 -1.40 12.11
N ALA A 127 6.42 -1.71 12.40
CA ALA A 127 6.80 -2.56 13.52
C ALA A 127 6.16 -2.10 14.83
N ASP A 128 5.76 -3.07 15.66
CA ASP A 128 5.09 -2.76 16.92
C ASP A 128 6.01 -2.06 17.92
N LYS A 129 7.32 -2.29 17.79
CA LYS A 129 8.38 -1.74 18.62
C LYS A 129 9.46 -1.16 17.72
N ALA A 130 10.34 -0.33 18.27
CA ALA A 130 11.50 0.17 17.54
C ALA A 130 12.41 -1.00 17.13
N VAL A 131 12.69 -1.10 15.83
CA VAL A 131 13.55 -2.13 15.24
C VAL A 131 14.51 -1.50 14.23
N ASP A 132 15.59 -2.20 13.93
CA ASP A 132 16.47 -1.90 12.81
C ASP A 132 15.90 -2.57 11.55
N TYR A 133 15.14 -1.81 10.76
CA TYR A 133 14.50 -2.34 9.56
C TYR A 133 15.48 -2.92 8.54
N SER A 134 16.77 -2.54 8.55
CA SER A 134 17.79 -3.14 7.67
C SER A 134 18.07 -4.62 7.97
N LYS A 135 17.69 -5.08 9.17
CA LYS A 135 17.88 -6.45 9.63
C LYS A 135 16.57 -7.15 9.94
N ASP A 136 15.45 -6.43 9.84
CA ASP A 136 14.12 -6.96 10.11
C ASP A 136 13.57 -7.73 8.90
N TRP A 137 12.78 -8.76 9.18
CA TRP A 137 12.10 -9.61 8.19
C TRP A 137 10.73 -10.07 8.69
N LEU A 138 10.18 -9.38 9.69
CA LEU A 138 8.98 -9.78 10.40
C LEU A 138 7.84 -8.77 10.23
N ASP A 139 8.15 -7.52 9.92
CA ASP A 139 7.18 -6.43 9.78
C ASP A 139 6.96 -6.05 8.30
N GLY A 140 6.67 -7.08 7.48
CA GLY A 140 6.42 -6.98 6.04
C GLY A 140 5.17 -6.17 5.68
N HIS A 141 5.30 -5.28 4.69
CA HIS A 141 4.23 -4.35 4.32
C HIS A 141 4.25 -3.97 2.84
N TYR A 142 3.10 -4.10 2.17
CA TYR A 142 2.93 -3.62 0.79
C TYR A 142 2.59 -2.13 0.75
N VAL A 143 3.29 -1.40 -0.11
CA VAL A 143 3.03 0.02 -0.42
C VAL A 143 3.03 0.24 -1.92
N VAL A 144 2.41 1.31 -2.41
CA VAL A 144 2.45 1.68 -3.83
C VAL A 144 3.34 2.92 -3.98
N ALA A 145 4.52 2.77 -4.56
CA ALA A 145 5.40 3.87 -4.91
C ALA A 145 4.80 4.65 -6.09
N ILE A 146 4.66 5.96 -5.90
CA ILE A 146 3.90 6.85 -6.81
C ILE A 146 4.63 8.14 -7.15
N GLY A 147 5.76 8.42 -6.52
CA GLY A 147 6.47 9.68 -6.70
C GLY A 147 7.87 9.60 -6.14
N TYR A 148 8.71 10.54 -6.52
CA TYR A 148 10.04 10.73 -5.94
C TYR A 148 10.48 12.18 -6.08
N ASP A 149 11.35 12.62 -5.18
CA ASP A 149 12.16 13.82 -5.37
C ASP A 149 13.66 13.44 -5.29
N THR A 150 14.54 14.41 -5.09
CA THR A 150 15.98 14.16 -4.94
C THR A 150 16.30 13.21 -3.77
N ASN A 151 15.55 13.30 -2.68
CA ASN A 151 15.84 12.68 -1.40
C ASN A 151 14.79 11.66 -0.95
N ASN A 152 13.58 11.65 -1.51
CA ASN A 152 12.43 10.87 -0.99
C ASN A 152 11.76 10.03 -2.07
N ILE A 153 11.17 8.91 -1.65
CA ILE A 153 10.16 8.17 -2.40
C ILE A 153 8.81 8.39 -1.72
N PHE A 154 7.77 8.59 -2.52
CA PHE A 154 6.40 8.87 -2.06
C PHE A 154 5.50 7.67 -2.34
N PHE A 155 4.58 7.39 -1.42
CA PHE A 155 3.76 6.19 -1.45
C PHE A 155 2.28 6.49 -1.20
N MET A 156 1.41 5.71 -1.85
CA MET A 156 0.13 5.35 -1.27
C MET A 156 0.38 4.18 -0.32
N ASP A 157 0.12 4.41 0.96
CA ASP A 157 0.34 3.46 2.03
C ASP A 157 -1.02 2.99 2.60
N PRO A 158 -1.37 1.70 2.44
CA PRO A 158 -2.60 1.13 2.98
C PRO A 158 -2.79 1.25 4.49
N SER A 159 -1.73 1.52 5.26
CA SER A 159 -1.78 1.74 6.72
C SER A 159 -2.07 3.19 7.11
N THR A 160 -2.04 4.12 6.16
CA THR A 160 -2.23 5.56 6.40
C THR A 160 -3.52 6.05 5.77
N LEU A 161 -4.41 6.64 6.58
CA LEU A 161 -5.67 7.19 6.09
C LEU A 161 -5.49 8.62 5.55
N SER A 162 -6.13 8.90 4.41
CA SER A 162 -6.30 10.23 3.80
C SER A 162 -5.03 10.98 3.39
N ASN A 163 -3.85 10.37 3.45
CA ASN A 163 -2.59 11.02 3.11
C ASN A 163 -1.67 10.07 2.34
N TYR A 164 -0.92 10.63 1.40
CA TYR A 164 0.30 9.97 0.91
C TYR A 164 1.40 10.05 1.96
N THR A 165 2.29 9.07 1.95
CA THR A 165 3.44 9.01 2.83
C THR A 165 4.74 9.17 2.03
N PHE A 166 5.84 9.35 2.72
CA PHE A 166 7.16 9.36 2.10
C PHE A 166 8.18 8.67 3.00
N ILE A 167 9.22 8.12 2.38
CA ILE A 167 10.41 7.60 3.07
C ILE A 167 11.64 8.22 2.39
N PRO A 168 12.60 8.77 3.13
CA PRO A 168 13.89 9.16 2.57
C PRO A 168 14.53 7.99 1.81
N THR A 169 15.04 8.24 0.60
CA THR A 169 15.51 7.21 -0.34
C THR A 169 16.55 6.27 0.29
N LYS A 170 17.49 6.81 1.08
CA LYS A 170 18.49 5.98 1.79
C LYS A 170 17.85 5.03 2.79
N GLU A 171 16.82 5.49 3.47
CA GLU A 171 16.08 4.69 4.44
C GLU A 171 15.18 3.68 3.75
N PHE A 172 14.53 4.06 2.64
CA PHE A 172 13.76 3.14 1.81
C PHE A 172 14.60 1.96 1.34
N LEU A 173 15.83 2.19 0.85
CA LEU A 173 16.74 1.12 0.44
C LEU A 173 17.04 0.11 1.57
N ASN A 174 17.11 0.58 2.82
CA ASN A 174 17.29 -0.29 3.97
C ASN A 174 16.02 -1.01 4.40
N ARG A 175 14.85 -0.59 3.94
CA ARG A 175 13.55 -1.20 4.26
C ARG A 175 13.04 -2.08 3.14
N TRP A 176 13.61 -2.02 1.93
CA TRP A 176 13.03 -2.58 0.71
C TRP A 176 13.35 -4.05 0.52
N HIS A 177 12.89 -4.86 1.46
CA HIS A 177 12.98 -6.32 1.42
C HIS A 177 11.89 -6.94 2.30
N ASP A 178 11.56 -8.19 2.05
CA ASP A 178 10.69 -9.01 2.89
C ASP A 178 10.71 -10.50 2.44
N THR A 179 9.87 -11.33 3.05
CA THR A 179 9.61 -12.70 2.60
C THR A 179 8.20 -12.88 2.05
N ASP A 180 8.09 -13.66 0.97
CA ASP A 180 6.83 -14.24 0.52
C ASP A 180 6.90 -15.76 0.68
N GLY A 181 6.32 -16.26 1.78
CA GLY A 181 6.43 -17.66 2.17
C GLY A 181 7.87 -18.05 2.50
N LYS A 182 8.53 -18.81 1.62
CA LYS A 182 9.95 -19.19 1.76
C LYS A 182 10.87 -18.35 0.88
N GLU A 183 10.31 -17.54 0.00
CA GLU A 183 11.08 -16.73 -0.93
C GLU A 183 11.50 -15.43 -0.24
N LYS A 184 12.80 -15.12 -0.26
CA LYS A 184 13.30 -13.79 0.12
C LYS A 184 13.22 -12.88 -1.10
N LEU A 185 12.65 -11.71 -0.90
CA LEU A 185 12.50 -10.69 -1.93
C LEU A 185 13.27 -9.46 -1.49
N VAL A 186 14.31 -9.10 -2.24
CA VAL A 186 15.06 -7.86 -2.03
C VAL A 186 14.77 -6.94 -3.20
N HIS A 187 14.47 -5.69 -2.90
CA HIS A 187 14.07 -4.68 -3.87
C HIS A 187 12.93 -5.13 -4.79
N PHE A 188 11.85 -5.62 -4.18
CA PHE A 188 10.68 -6.12 -4.91
C PHE A 188 9.89 -4.99 -5.57
N GLY A 189 9.60 -5.14 -6.87
CA GLY A 189 8.71 -4.27 -7.61
C GLY A 189 7.69 -5.07 -8.43
N LEU A 190 6.42 -4.75 -8.25
CA LEU A 190 5.32 -5.28 -9.05
C LEU A 190 4.64 -4.14 -9.80
N ILE A 191 4.80 -4.15 -11.12
CA ILE A 191 4.17 -3.19 -12.02
C ILE A 191 3.00 -3.90 -12.68
N ILE A 192 1.81 -3.31 -12.51
CA ILE A 192 0.56 -3.78 -13.11
C ILE A 192 0.02 -2.62 -13.94
N GLU A 193 -0.20 -2.87 -15.22
CA GLU A 193 -0.59 -1.82 -16.16
C GLU A 193 -1.68 -2.27 -17.13
N LYS A 194 -2.54 -1.32 -17.49
CA LYS A 194 -3.54 -1.44 -18.56
C LYS A 194 -3.36 -0.25 -19.49
N SER A 195 -4.24 -0.14 -20.50
CA SER A 195 -4.38 1.11 -21.26
C SER A 195 -4.57 2.33 -20.34
N LYS A 196 -4.38 3.54 -20.89
CA LYS A 196 -4.41 4.86 -20.21
C LYS A 196 -5.16 4.90 -18.86
N PRO A 197 -4.52 5.43 -17.78
CA PRO A 197 -5.17 5.64 -16.49
C PRO A 197 -6.49 6.41 -16.62
N LYS A 198 -7.48 6.05 -15.81
CA LYS A 198 -8.83 6.64 -15.84
C LYS A 198 -9.18 7.41 -14.58
N TYR A 199 -8.42 7.22 -13.50
CA TYR A 199 -8.69 7.90 -12.24
C TYR A 199 -8.43 9.40 -12.36
N ASN A 200 -9.42 10.20 -11.96
CA ASN A 200 -9.33 11.64 -11.85
C ASN A 200 -9.90 12.06 -10.48
N PRO A 201 -9.06 12.44 -9.51
CA PRO A 201 -9.50 12.82 -8.17
C PRO A 201 -10.34 14.11 -8.14
N ALA A 202 -10.29 14.93 -9.20
CA ALA A 202 -11.10 16.14 -9.32
C ALA A 202 -12.46 15.90 -10.00
N ALA A 203 -12.71 14.70 -10.51
CA ALA A 203 -13.97 14.36 -11.16
C ALA A 203 -15.07 14.13 -10.13
N PHE A 204 -16.25 14.71 -10.39
CA PHE A 204 -17.49 14.36 -9.70
C PHE A 204 -18.25 13.36 -10.55
N ILE A 205 -18.52 12.18 -10.00
CA ILE A 205 -19.28 11.12 -10.68
C ILE A 205 -20.75 11.26 -10.27
N LYS A 206 -21.65 11.25 -11.24
CA LYS A 206 -23.09 11.25 -10.99
C LYS A 206 -23.45 9.98 -10.20
N MET A 207 -24.17 10.15 -9.09
CA MET A 207 -24.81 9.03 -8.41
C MET A 207 -26.03 8.61 -9.24
N ASP A 208 -26.03 7.37 -9.74
CA ASP A 208 -27.17 6.75 -10.42
C ASP A 208 -28.01 5.91 -9.45
#